data_AF-A0AAQ4E6I8-F1
#
_entry.id   AF-A0AAQ4E6I8-F1
#
_cell.length_a   1.000
_cell.length_b   1.000
_cell.length_c   1.000
_cell.angle_alpha   90.00
_cell.angle_beta   90.00
_cell.angle_gamma   90.00
#
_symmetry.space_group_name_H-M   'P 1'
#
loop_
_entity.id
_entity.type
_entity.pdbx_description
1 polymer ?
#
loop_
_entity_poly.entity_id
_entity_poly.type
_entity_poly.pdbx_seq_one_letter_code
_entity_poly.pdbx_strand_id
1 'polypeptide(L)'
;MALGKHGGGRGGRGGGGGGGGEEEEEEEEEEEEEEEEEEEEEEEEEEEEEEEEEEEEEEEEEEEEEEEEEEEEEGSGIIIPYEKDLPGCPSLQLRAEERLVAVVADSYNLLRFHVPYCDEAKREHFTAQEPTRRNTSVLIRATSFVLGDERSHCARALEFVSEHPKFAEMVADLAAVKCDEAKAMIRRALYSIAGMNGFLRATCARRDGQMQLDELNEDCWLHVRKYIMVADVQEPFLLHH
;
A
#
# COMPACT_ATOMS: atom_id res chain seq x y z
N MET A 1 37.84 8.67 38.40
CA MET A 1 38.36 7.47 39.10
C MET A 1 37.68 6.29 38.41
N ALA A 2 38.31 5.23 37.91
CA ALA A 2 39.61 4.65 38.17
C ALA A 2 40.27 4.15 36.87
N LEU A 3 41.60 4.08 36.90
CA LEU A 3 42.47 3.50 35.88
C LEU A 3 42.48 1.97 35.99
N GLY A 4 42.42 1.26 34.86
CA GLY A 4 42.72 -0.17 34.76
C GLY A 4 43.72 -0.43 33.64
N LYS A 5 44.95 -0.79 34.02
CA LYS A 5 46.10 -1.16 33.17
C LYS A 5 46.29 -2.70 33.14
N HIS A 6 47.08 -3.15 32.16
CA HIS A 6 47.86 -4.41 32.02
C HIS A 6 47.10 -5.55 31.33
N GLY A 7 47.67 -6.37 30.44
CA GLY A 7 49.01 -6.56 29.83
C GLY A 7 48.80 -7.44 28.58
N GLY A 8 49.68 -7.56 27.58
CA GLY A 8 51.10 -7.90 27.65
C GLY A 8 51.31 -9.42 27.53
N GLY A 9 51.47 -9.94 26.31
CA GLY A 9 51.93 -11.32 26.04
C GLY A 9 52.12 -11.53 24.53
N ARG A 10 53.30 -11.25 23.95
CA ARG A 10 54.46 -12.14 23.75
C ARG A 10 54.13 -13.50 23.09
N GLY A 11 54.23 -13.51 21.76
CA GLY A 11 55.27 -14.23 21.02
C GLY A 11 55.25 -15.76 21.09
N GLY A 12 54.81 -16.39 20.00
CA GLY A 12 55.17 -17.75 19.60
C GLY A 12 55.72 -17.71 18.18
N ARG A 13 57.02 -17.98 18.04
CA ARG A 13 57.77 -18.05 16.78
C ARG A 13 58.12 -19.52 16.56
N GLY A 14 57.62 -20.10 15.48
CA GLY A 14 58.01 -21.41 14.94
C GLY A 14 57.21 -21.62 13.66
N GLY A 15 57.75 -21.87 12.47
CA GLY A 15 59.10 -22.25 12.08
C GLY A 15 59.17 -23.73 11.75
N GLY A 16 59.03 -24.08 10.46
CA GLY A 16 59.64 -25.28 9.88
C GLY A 16 58.72 -26.18 9.04
N GLY A 17 59.17 -26.48 7.82
CA GLY A 17 58.67 -27.54 6.92
C GLY A 17 58.00 -26.94 5.66
N GLY A 18 58.52 -27.01 4.44
CA GLY A 18 59.72 -27.66 3.94
C GLY A 18 59.43 -28.97 3.20
N GLY A 19 58.90 -28.87 1.97
CA GLY A 19 58.98 -29.91 0.92
C GLY A 19 57.69 -30.71 0.72
N GLY A 20 56.90 -30.33 -0.30
CA GLY A 20 55.67 -31.03 -0.70
C GLY A 20 54.90 -30.40 -1.87
N GLY A 21 55.10 -29.11 -2.18
CA GLY A 21 54.23 -28.36 -3.10
C GLY A 21 54.50 -28.50 -4.60
N GLU A 22 54.55 -29.72 -5.14
CA GLU A 22 54.30 -29.92 -6.59
C GLU A 22 53.14 -30.90 -6.84
N GLU A 23 52.77 -31.76 -5.87
CA GLU A 23 51.53 -32.56 -5.95
C GLU A 23 50.35 -31.88 -5.21
N GLU A 24 50.61 -30.98 -4.25
CA GLU A 24 49.57 -30.17 -3.59
C GLU A 24 49.03 -29.03 -4.48
N GLU A 25 49.82 -28.55 -5.46
CA GLU A 25 49.35 -27.50 -6.39
C GLU A 25 48.37 -28.05 -7.45
N GLU A 26 48.45 -29.33 -7.84
CA GLU A 26 47.48 -29.95 -8.76
C GLU A 26 46.14 -30.28 -8.06
N GLU A 27 46.15 -30.63 -6.77
CA GLU A 27 44.90 -30.83 -5.99
C GLU A 27 44.18 -29.50 -5.69
N GLU A 28 44.91 -28.39 -5.48
CA GLU A 28 44.30 -27.06 -5.31
C GLU A 28 43.66 -26.53 -6.61
N GLU A 29 44.24 -26.83 -7.79
CA GLU A 29 43.63 -26.44 -9.08
C GLU A 29 42.34 -27.25 -9.40
N GLU A 30 42.28 -28.55 -9.03
CA GLU A 30 41.05 -29.35 -9.19
C GLU A 30 39.92 -28.90 -8.24
N GLU A 31 40.22 -28.48 -7.01
CA GLU A 31 39.21 -27.93 -6.08
C GLU A 31 38.67 -26.56 -6.55
N GLU A 32 39.51 -25.68 -7.13
CA GLU A 32 39.05 -24.40 -7.69
C GLU A 32 38.14 -24.60 -8.94
N GLU A 33 38.42 -25.58 -9.81
CA GLU A 33 37.54 -25.90 -10.95
C GLU A 33 36.19 -26.48 -10.51
N GLU A 34 36.13 -27.31 -9.45
CA GLU A 34 34.85 -27.81 -8.90
C GLU A 34 34.02 -26.68 -8.24
N GLU A 35 34.64 -25.71 -7.55
CA GLU A 35 33.94 -24.56 -6.98
C GLU A 35 33.38 -23.62 -8.08
N GLU A 36 34.12 -23.39 -9.19
CA GLU A 36 33.61 -22.60 -10.31
C GLU A 36 32.42 -23.29 -11.03
N GLU A 37 32.43 -24.63 -11.19
CA GLU A 37 31.30 -25.37 -11.76
C GLU A 37 30.05 -25.33 -10.85
N GLU A 38 30.20 -25.39 -9.52
CA GLU A 38 29.08 -25.25 -8.58
C GLU A 38 28.48 -23.83 -8.59
N GLU A 39 29.31 -22.77 -8.71
CA GLU A 39 28.80 -21.38 -8.82
C GLU A 39 28.05 -21.15 -10.15
N GLU A 40 28.49 -21.72 -11.28
CA GLU A 40 27.77 -21.61 -12.56
C GLU A 40 26.41 -22.36 -12.51
N GLU A 41 26.32 -23.53 -11.85
CA GLU A 41 25.03 -24.22 -11.68
C GLU A 41 24.05 -23.46 -10.77
N GLU A 42 24.52 -22.79 -9.70
CA GLU A 42 23.66 -21.94 -8.86
C GLU A 42 23.14 -20.70 -9.61
N GLU A 43 23.96 -20.06 -10.46
CA GLU A 43 23.51 -18.92 -11.28
C GLU A 43 22.47 -19.34 -12.35
N GLU A 44 22.60 -20.52 -12.96
CA GLU A 44 21.58 -21.03 -13.90
C GLU A 44 20.24 -21.37 -13.20
N GLU A 45 20.26 -21.91 -11.97
CA GLU A 45 19.03 -22.16 -11.20
C GLU A 45 18.33 -20.85 -10.77
N GLU A 46 19.08 -19.81 -10.39
CA GLU A 46 18.47 -18.50 -10.07
C GLU A 46 17.84 -17.81 -11.30
N GLU A 47 18.45 -17.92 -12.49
CA GLU A 47 17.86 -17.39 -13.73
C GLU A 47 16.57 -18.14 -14.14
N GLU A 48 16.49 -19.47 -13.95
CA GLU A 48 15.26 -20.24 -14.21
C GLU A 48 14.13 -19.87 -13.23
N GLU A 49 14.43 -19.63 -11.94
CA GLU A 49 13.41 -19.19 -10.96
C GLU A 49 12.87 -17.78 -11.28
N GLU A 50 13.71 -16.83 -11.73
CA GLU A 50 13.25 -15.49 -12.14
C GLU A 50 12.34 -15.54 -13.39
N GLU A 51 12.64 -16.40 -14.38
CA GLU A 51 11.78 -16.56 -15.57
C GLU A 51 10.41 -17.19 -15.21
N GLU A 52 10.35 -18.16 -14.29
CA GLU A 52 9.06 -18.73 -13.83
C GLU A 52 8.21 -17.70 -13.06
N GLU A 53 8.80 -16.83 -12.23
CA GLU A 53 8.06 -15.76 -11.53
C GLU A 53 7.50 -14.71 -12.50
N GLU A 54 8.23 -14.33 -13.57
CA GLU A 54 7.70 -13.40 -14.58
C GLU A 54 6.53 -14.01 -15.39
N GLU A 55 6.56 -15.31 -15.72
CA GLU A 55 5.43 -15.97 -16.40
C GLU A 55 4.17 -16.07 -15.51
N GLU A 56 4.32 -16.33 -14.20
CA GLU A 56 3.17 -16.34 -13.27
C GLU A 56 2.53 -14.93 -13.10
N GLU A 57 3.33 -13.86 -13.05
CA GLU A 57 2.80 -12.48 -12.99
C GLU A 57 2.02 -12.10 -14.26
N GLU A 58 2.47 -12.51 -15.46
CA GLU A 58 1.74 -12.24 -16.72
C GLU A 58 0.40 -13.00 -16.79
N GLU A 59 0.32 -14.25 -16.29
CA GLU A 59 -0.94 -15.00 -16.25
C GLU A 59 -1.96 -14.39 -15.27
N GLU A 60 -1.52 -13.88 -14.10
CA GLU A 60 -2.41 -13.19 -13.15
C GLU A 60 -2.98 -11.87 -13.73
N GLU A 61 -2.19 -11.09 -14.49
CA GLU A 61 -2.69 -9.87 -15.14
C GLU A 61 -3.75 -10.16 -16.23
N GLU A 62 -3.62 -11.26 -16.99
CA GLU A 62 -4.64 -11.64 -18.00
C GLU A 62 -5.96 -12.09 -17.35
N GLU A 63 -5.93 -12.82 -16.22
CA GLU A 63 -7.16 -13.22 -15.51
C GLU A 63 -7.92 -12.02 -14.91
N GLU A 64 -7.21 -11.01 -14.38
CA GLU A 64 -7.87 -9.79 -13.86
C GLU A 64 -8.58 -8.98 -14.97
N GLU A 65 -8.03 -8.93 -16.19
CA GLU A 65 -8.69 -8.25 -17.32
C GLU A 65 -9.99 -8.95 -17.75
N GLU A 66 -10.06 -10.29 -17.71
CA GLU A 66 -11.28 -11.03 -18.06
C GLU A 66 -12.40 -10.85 -17.01
N GLU A 67 -12.08 -10.78 -15.71
CA GLU A 67 -13.08 -10.55 -14.66
C GLU A 67 -13.69 -9.14 -14.71
N GLU A 68 -12.92 -8.11 -15.10
CA GLU A 68 -13.45 -6.74 -15.27
C GLU A 68 -14.49 -6.65 -16.41
N GLU A 69 -14.38 -7.45 -17.47
CA GLU A 69 -15.37 -7.47 -18.57
C GLU A 69 -16.71 -8.11 -18.16
N GLU A 70 -16.72 -9.11 -17.26
CA GLU A 70 -17.95 -9.77 -16.82
C GLU A 70 -18.76 -8.94 -15.79
N GLU A 71 -18.10 -8.14 -14.93
CA GLU A 71 -18.78 -7.29 -13.94
C GLU A 71 -19.54 -6.07 -14.54
N GLU A 72 -19.36 -5.79 -15.83
CA GLU A 72 -20.16 -4.78 -16.54
C GLU A 72 -21.63 -5.21 -16.75
N GLU A 73 -21.97 -6.51 -16.70
CA GLU A 73 -23.32 -6.98 -17.04
C GLU A 73 -24.32 -7.00 -15.86
N GLU A 74 -23.88 -7.09 -14.59
CA GLU A 74 -24.78 -7.23 -13.43
C GLU A 74 -24.81 -6.04 -12.45
N GLY A 75 -24.30 -4.88 -12.86
CA GLY A 75 -24.38 -3.66 -12.06
C GLY A 75 -25.81 -3.11 -11.98
N SER A 76 -26.43 -3.19 -10.79
CA SER A 76 -27.67 -2.49 -10.42
C SER A 76 -27.52 -0.95 -10.47
N GLY A 77 -27.34 -0.41 -11.68
CA GLY A 77 -27.25 1.01 -11.95
C GLY A 77 -28.59 1.68 -11.65
N ILE A 78 -28.54 2.82 -10.98
CA ILE A 78 -29.67 3.76 -10.99
C ILE A 78 -29.79 4.25 -12.44
N ILE A 79 -30.63 3.55 -13.22
CA ILE A 79 -30.97 3.99 -14.58
C ILE A 79 -31.85 5.22 -14.43
N ILE A 80 -31.26 6.40 -14.61
CA ILE A 80 -32.05 7.62 -14.77
C ILE A 80 -32.69 7.52 -16.16
N PRO A 81 -34.03 7.40 -16.27
CA PRO A 81 -34.68 7.28 -17.56
C PRO A 81 -34.45 8.58 -18.34
N TYR A 82 -33.67 8.49 -19.42
CA TYR A 82 -33.63 9.53 -20.43
C TYR A 82 -35.00 9.58 -21.12
N GLU A 83 -35.85 10.52 -20.73
CA GLU A 83 -37.07 10.84 -21.48
C GLU A 83 -36.66 11.34 -22.88
N LYS A 84 -36.66 10.42 -23.85
CA LYS A 84 -36.26 10.64 -25.26
C LYS A 84 -37.14 11.64 -26.03
N ASP A 85 -38.19 12.18 -25.41
CA ASP A 85 -39.22 12.97 -26.09
C ASP A 85 -39.42 14.39 -25.51
N LEU A 86 -38.38 15.02 -24.92
CA LEU A 86 -38.42 16.44 -24.57
C LEU A 86 -37.81 17.32 -25.69
N PRO A 87 -38.62 17.82 -26.64
CA PRO A 87 -38.16 18.75 -27.65
C PRO A 87 -37.82 20.11 -27.01
N GLY A 88 -36.53 20.41 -26.97
CA GLY A 88 -36.03 21.78 -27.13
C GLY A 88 -35.83 22.60 -25.86
N CYS A 89 -34.75 22.33 -25.11
CA CYS A 89 -33.99 23.38 -24.44
C CYS A 89 -32.56 22.88 -24.06
N PRO A 90 -31.57 22.98 -24.98
CA PRO A 90 -30.18 22.58 -24.72
C PRO A 90 -29.56 23.29 -23.50
N SER A 91 -30.06 24.48 -23.16
CA SER A 91 -29.56 25.30 -22.05
C SER A 91 -30.00 24.85 -20.65
N LEU A 92 -31.03 24.00 -20.53
CA LEU A 92 -31.47 23.46 -19.24
C LEU A 92 -30.76 22.13 -18.91
N GLN A 93 -30.34 21.37 -19.93
CA GLN A 93 -29.56 20.13 -19.77
C GLN A 93 -28.18 20.39 -19.16
N LEU A 94 -27.42 21.35 -19.71
CA LEU A 94 -26.09 21.69 -19.17
C LEU A 94 -26.12 22.09 -17.68
N ARG A 95 -27.18 22.78 -17.22
CA ARG A 95 -27.28 23.23 -15.82
C ARG A 95 -27.61 22.11 -14.84
N ALA A 96 -28.26 21.05 -15.31
CA ALA A 96 -28.53 19.88 -14.47
C ALA A 96 -27.24 19.07 -14.28
N GLU A 97 -26.43 18.93 -15.34
CA GLU A 97 -25.14 18.25 -15.32
C GLU A 97 -24.13 18.95 -14.41
N GLU A 98 -23.98 20.27 -14.49
CA GLU A 98 -23.07 21.03 -13.61
C GLU A 98 -23.40 20.84 -12.12
N ARG A 99 -24.70 20.78 -11.77
CA ARG A 99 -25.12 20.56 -10.38
C ARG A 99 -24.94 19.11 -9.95
N LEU A 100 -25.16 18.15 -10.86
CA LEU A 100 -24.92 16.74 -10.58
C LEU A 100 -23.43 16.48 -10.35
N VAL A 101 -22.57 17.01 -11.22
CA VAL A 101 -21.10 16.93 -11.08
C VAL A 101 -20.65 17.52 -9.75
N ALA A 102 -21.18 18.67 -9.34
CA ALA A 102 -20.84 19.26 -8.04
C ALA A 102 -21.27 18.37 -6.84
N VAL A 103 -22.47 17.77 -6.90
CA VAL A 103 -22.96 16.87 -5.84
C VAL A 103 -22.18 15.55 -5.82
N VAL A 104 -21.82 15.04 -6.99
CA VAL A 104 -21.06 13.80 -7.16
C VAL A 104 -19.61 13.97 -6.73
N ALA A 105 -18.98 15.11 -7.04
CA ALA A 105 -17.60 15.40 -6.65
C ALA A 105 -17.38 15.42 -5.14
N ASP A 106 -18.40 15.78 -4.37
CA ASP A 106 -18.36 15.82 -2.89
C ASP A 106 -18.87 14.50 -2.25
N SER A 107 -19.39 13.56 -3.05
CA SER A 107 -19.92 12.29 -2.56
C SER A 107 -18.85 11.20 -2.57
N TYR A 108 -18.30 10.90 -1.40
CA TYR A 108 -17.34 9.81 -1.21
C TYR A 108 -17.98 8.42 -1.19
N ASN A 109 -19.31 8.37 -1.21
CA ASN A 109 -20.06 7.11 -1.22
C ASN A 109 -20.35 6.60 -2.65
N LEU A 110 -19.90 7.35 -3.67
CA LEU A 110 -20.16 7.00 -5.05
C LEU A 110 -19.02 6.12 -5.59
N LEU A 111 -19.29 4.82 -5.70
CA LEU A 111 -18.32 3.83 -6.20
C LEU A 111 -18.59 3.38 -7.63
N ARG A 112 -19.79 3.65 -8.16
CA ARG A 112 -20.12 3.35 -9.55
C ARG A 112 -20.99 4.49 -10.07
N PHE A 113 -20.58 5.05 -11.20
CA PHE A 113 -21.33 6.08 -11.91
C PHE A 113 -21.21 5.82 -13.40
N HIS A 114 -22.31 5.40 -14.01
CA HIS A 114 -22.34 5.10 -15.43
C HIS A 114 -22.95 6.27 -16.20
N VAL A 115 -22.13 6.90 -17.04
CA VAL A 115 -22.59 7.87 -18.04
C VAL A 115 -22.35 7.22 -19.41
N PRO A 116 -23.38 7.09 -20.26
CA PRO A 116 -23.16 6.62 -21.62
C PRO A 116 -22.14 7.54 -22.32
N TYR A 117 -21.08 6.96 -22.90
CA TYR A 117 -20.05 7.73 -23.59
C TYR A 117 -20.65 8.49 -24.78
N CYS A 118 -20.29 9.77 -24.91
CA CYS A 118 -20.64 10.62 -26.05
C CYS A 118 -19.45 11.51 -26.40
N ASP A 119 -19.01 11.47 -27.66
CA ASP A 119 -17.84 12.24 -28.13
C ASP A 119 -17.95 13.74 -27.86
N GLU A 120 -19.17 14.27 -27.91
CA GLU A 120 -19.47 15.69 -27.69
C GLU A 120 -19.32 16.12 -26.22
N ALA A 121 -19.35 15.16 -25.28
CA ALA A 121 -19.31 15.37 -23.83
C ALA A 121 -18.13 14.64 -23.16
N LYS A 122 -17.07 14.35 -23.90
CA LYS A 122 -15.89 13.60 -23.40
C LYS A 122 -15.30 14.21 -22.12
N ARG A 123 -15.25 15.55 -22.03
CA ARG A 123 -14.66 16.25 -20.88
C ARG A 123 -15.52 16.10 -19.62
N GLU A 124 -16.83 16.22 -19.78
CA GLU A 124 -17.83 16.09 -18.72
C GLU A 124 -17.88 14.64 -18.23
N HIS A 125 -17.79 13.68 -19.15
CA HIS A 125 -17.69 12.26 -18.84
C HIS A 125 -16.51 11.95 -17.91
N PHE A 126 -15.29 12.37 -18.29
CA PHE A 126 -14.12 12.20 -17.41
C PHE A 126 -14.29 12.91 -16.07
N THR A 127 -14.83 14.13 -16.09
CA THR A 127 -15.06 14.91 -14.86
C THR A 127 -16.03 14.19 -13.91
N ALA A 128 -17.02 13.47 -14.46
CA ALA A 128 -17.99 12.75 -13.66
C ALA A 128 -17.51 11.34 -13.22
N GLN A 129 -16.55 10.74 -13.94
CA GLN A 129 -15.89 9.49 -13.53
C GLN A 129 -14.79 9.71 -12.49
N GLU A 130 -14.14 10.87 -12.50
CA GLU A 130 -13.01 11.18 -11.61
C GLU A 130 -13.33 10.98 -10.11
N PRO A 131 -14.49 11.39 -9.58
CA PRO A 131 -14.86 11.13 -8.19
C PRO A 131 -14.96 9.64 -7.88
N THR A 132 -15.50 8.86 -8.82
CA THR A 132 -15.62 7.40 -8.69
C THR A 132 -14.24 6.76 -8.61
N ARG A 133 -13.35 7.08 -9.56
CA ARG A 133 -11.96 6.59 -9.57
C ARG A 133 -11.22 6.95 -8.28
N ARG A 134 -11.37 8.20 -7.82
CA ARG A 134 -10.79 8.66 -6.56
C ARG A 134 -11.33 7.87 -5.37
N ASN A 135 -12.65 7.66 -5.29
CA ASN A 135 -13.29 6.95 -4.18
C ASN A 135 -12.86 5.48 -4.14
N THR A 136 -12.82 4.82 -5.31
CA THR A 136 -12.32 3.43 -5.43
C THR A 136 -10.86 3.34 -4.98
N SER A 137 -9.99 4.25 -5.45
CA SER A 137 -8.58 4.28 -5.01
C SER A 137 -8.43 4.45 -3.49
N VAL A 138 -9.30 5.25 -2.86
CA VAL A 138 -9.30 5.40 -1.39
C VAL A 138 -9.75 4.10 -0.71
N LEU A 139 -10.77 3.42 -1.22
CA LEU A 139 -11.20 2.14 -0.67
C LEU A 139 -10.15 1.04 -0.82
N ILE A 140 -9.48 0.95 -1.97
CA ILE A 140 -8.40 -0.02 -2.20
C ILE A 140 -7.30 0.19 -1.16
N ARG A 141 -6.80 1.42 -1.01
CA ARG A 141 -5.77 1.74 0.00
C ARG A 141 -6.20 1.45 1.43
N ALA A 142 -7.46 1.76 1.75
CA ALA A 142 -8.01 1.43 3.06
C ALA A 142 -8.06 -0.08 3.29
N THR A 143 -8.38 -0.85 2.24
CA THR A 143 -8.41 -2.31 2.29
C THR A 143 -7.01 -2.87 2.46
N SER A 144 -6.02 -2.40 1.68
CA SER A 144 -4.60 -2.77 1.86
C SER A 144 -4.14 -2.57 3.30
N PHE A 145 -4.53 -1.46 3.95
CA PHE A 145 -4.22 -1.25 5.37
C PHE A 145 -4.83 -2.32 6.28
N VAL A 146 -6.10 -2.69 6.05
CA VAL A 146 -6.77 -3.74 6.81
C VAL A 146 -6.11 -5.11 6.61
N LEU A 147 -5.54 -5.34 5.42
CA LEU A 147 -4.83 -6.57 5.06
C LEU A 147 -3.36 -6.60 5.52
N GLY A 148 -2.82 -5.49 6.02
CA GLY A 148 -1.50 -5.45 6.67
C GLY A 148 -0.53 -4.39 6.14
N ASP A 149 -0.90 -3.59 5.14
CA ASP A 149 -0.06 -2.50 4.65
C ASP A 149 -0.03 -1.34 5.65
N GLU A 150 1.10 -1.14 6.33
CA GLU A 150 1.24 -0.13 7.39
C GLU A 150 1.57 1.29 6.89
N ARG A 151 1.52 1.55 5.56
CA ARG A 151 1.82 2.89 5.02
C ARG A 151 0.82 3.95 5.51
N SER A 152 1.34 5.14 5.83
CA SER A 152 0.60 6.27 6.39
C SER A 152 -0.62 6.71 5.56
N HIS A 153 -0.49 6.69 4.23
CA HIS A 153 -1.56 7.08 3.32
C HIS A 153 -2.69 6.03 3.26
N CYS A 154 -2.38 4.75 3.46
CA CYS A 154 -3.36 3.67 3.59
C CYS A 154 -4.12 3.78 4.92
N ALA A 155 -3.41 4.07 6.01
CA ALA A 155 -4.02 4.37 7.31
C ALA A 155 -5.00 5.56 7.23
N ARG A 156 -4.60 6.64 6.55
CA ARG A 156 -5.44 7.82 6.33
C ARG A 156 -6.68 7.50 5.51
N ALA A 157 -6.55 6.63 4.51
CA ALA A 157 -7.68 6.17 3.72
C ALA A 157 -8.66 5.37 4.58
N LEU A 158 -8.17 4.45 5.43
CA LEU A 158 -9.00 3.68 6.35
C LEU A 158 -9.82 4.57 7.29
N GLU A 159 -9.21 5.60 7.90
CA GLU A 159 -9.98 6.53 8.74
C GLU A 159 -11.15 7.14 7.98
N PHE A 160 -10.90 7.53 6.73
CA PHE A 160 -11.84 8.26 5.90
C PHE A 160 -13.03 7.39 5.46
N VAL A 161 -12.83 6.11 5.20
CA VAL A 161 -13.88 5.19 4.69
C VAL A 161 -14.39 4.19 5.72
N SER A 162 -13.92 4.25 6.97
CA SER A 162 -14.29 3.29 8.02
C SER A 162 -15.80 3.17 8.30
N GLU A 163 -16.56 4.23 8.04
CA GLU A 163 -18.03 4.26 8.19
C GLU A 163 -18.77 3.91 6.88
N HIS A 164 -18.05 3.67 5.78
CA HIS A 164 -18.63 3.39 4.48
C HIS A 164 -19.23 1.97 4.42
N PRO A 165 -20.50 1.80 4.04
CA PRO A 165 -21.17 0.49 4.09
C PRO A 165 -20.52 -0.55 3.17
N LYS A 166 -20.10 -0.15 1.96
CA LYS A 166 -19.45 -1.07 1.00
C LYS A 166 -17.99 -1.39 1.35
N PHE A 167 -17.38 -0.66 2.29
CA PHE A 167 -16.00 -0.95 2.65
C PHE A 167 -15.86 -2.34 3.30
N ALA A 168 -16.83 -2.71 4.13
CA ALA A 168 -16.87 -4.05 4.72
C ALA A 168 -17.19 -5.16 3.71
N GLU A 169 -17.86 -4.83 2.60
CA GLU A 169 -18.11 -5.76 1.49
C GLU A 169 -16.80 -5.99 0.73
N MET A 170 -16.15 -4.92 0.27
CA MET A 170 -14.85 -4.99 -0.42
C MET A 170 -13.77 -5.73 0.40
N VAL A 171 -13.65 -5.46 1.70
CA VAL A 171 -12.71 -6.19 2.57
C VAL A 171 -13.09 -7.67 2.70
N ALA A 172 -14.39 -8.00 2.68
CA ALA A 172 -14.85 -9.39 2.77
C ALA A 172 -14.51 -10.15 1.49
N ASP A 173 -14.73 -9.54 0.34
CA ASP A 173 -14.49 -10.12 -0.98
C ASP A 173 -12.98 -10.36 -1.16
N LEU A 174 -12.15 -9.33 -1.01
CA LEU A 174 -10.69 -9.43 -1.18
C LEU A 174 -10.00 -10.35 -0.17
N ALA A 175 -10.51 -10.45 1.06
CA ALA A 175 -9.94 -11.36 2.06
C ALA A 175 -10.55 -12.77 2.02
N ALA A 176 -11.51 -13.03 1.13
CA ALA A 176 -12.31 -14.25 1.09
C ALA A 176 -12.93 -14.63 2.47
N VAL A 177 -13.39 -13.63 3.23
CA VAL A 177 -14.00 -13.81 4.55
C VAL A 177 -15.47 -13.39 4.56
N LYS A 178 -16.18 -13.72 5.64
CA LYS A 178 -17.56 -13.24 5.82
C LYS A 178 -17.58 -11.75 6.20
N CYS A 179 -18.63 -11.03 5.81
CA CYS A 179 -18.80 -9.61 6.15
C CYS A 179 -18.65 -9.28 7.65
N ASP A 180 -19.11 -10.15 8.56
CA ASP A 180 -18.94 -9.93 10.01
C ASP A 180 -17.48 -10.03 10.47
N GLU A 181 -16.70 -10.88 9.82
CA GLU A 181 -15.27 -11.05 10.03
C GLU A 181 -14.49 -9.87 9.44
N ALA A 182 -14.82 -9.44 8.22
CA ALA A 182 -14.28 -8.22 7.62
C ALA A 182 -14.51 -6.99 8.52
N LYS A 183 -15.72 -6.82 9.09
CA LYS A 183 -15.99 -5.77 10.08
C LYS A 183 -15.11 -5.88 11.33
N ALA A 184 -14.78 -7.11 11.76
CA ALA A 184 -13.89 -7.31 12.89
C ALA A 184 -12.43 -6.95 12.53
N MET A 185 -11.99 -7.27 11.31
CA MET A 185 -10.69 -6.85 10.77
C MET A 185 -10.58 -5.33 10.71
N ILE A 186 -11.58 -4.66 10.13
CA ILE A 186 -11.65 -3.18 10.07
C ILE A 186 -11.55 -2.57 11.47
N ARG A 187 -12.32 -3.08 12.44
CA ARG A 187 -12.22 -2.61 13.84
C ARG A 187 -10.82 -2.82 14.41
N ARG A 188 -10.20 -3.97 14.19
CA ARG A 188 -8.84 -4.27 14.64
C ARG A 188 -7.84 -3.30 14.01
N ALA A 189 -7.95 -3.02 12.72
CA ALA A 189 -7.11 -2.08 12.00
C ALA A 189 -7.30 -0.63 12.50
N LEU A 190 -8.53 -0.22 12.83
CA LEU A 190 -8.76 1.09 13.46
C LEU A 190 -8.15 1.18 14.86
N TYR A 191 -8.17 0.08 15.62
CA TYR A 191 -7.45 -0.01 16.90
C TYR A 191 -5.93 -0.05 16.71
N SER A 192 -5.41 -0.63 15.62
CA SER A 192 -3.98 -0.59 15.31
C SER A 192 -3.53 0.79 14.83
N ILE A 193 -4.39 1.58 14.17
CA ILE A 193 -4.16 3.01 13.95
C ILE A 193 -4.08 3.77 15.28
N ALA A 194 -4.89 3.39 16.28
CA ALA A 194 -4.67 3.90 17.63
C ALA A 194 -3.32 3.41 18.22
N GLY A 195 -2.83 2.25 17.81
CA GLY A 195 -1.46 1.77 18.05
C GLY A 195 -0.36 2.56 17.30
N MET A 196 -0.66 3.13 16.13
CA MET A 196 0.22 4.08 15.39
C MET A 196 0.50 5.37 16.18
N ASN A 197 -0.03 5.50 17.41
CA ASN A 197 0.54 6.38 18.43
C ASN A 197 2.08 6.34 18.45
N GLY A 198 2.72 5.18 18.19
CA GLY A 198 4.17 5.08 18.05
C GLY A 198 4.74 5.92 16.89
N PHE A 199 4.09 5.91 15.74
CA PHE A 199 4.46 6.71 14.56
C PHE A 199 4.25 8.21 14.82
N LEU A 200 3.10 8.59 15.38
CA LEU A 200 2.81 9.98 15.75
C LEU A 200 3.81 10.52 16.77
N ARG A 201 4.15 9.70 17.78
CA ARG A 201 5.18 10.01 18.78
C ARG A 201 6.53 10.29 18.12
N ALA A 202 6.94 9.48 17.14
CA ALA A 202 8.22 9.64 16.45
C ALA A 202 8.30 10.94 15.62
N THR A 203 7.20 11.35 14.98
CA THR A 203 7.16 12.54 14.11
C THR A 203 7.13 13.88 14.86
N CYS A 204 6.73 13.89 16.14
CA CYS A 204 6.69 15.13 16.93
C CYS A 204 8.05 15.57 17.50
N ALA A 205 9.12 14.81 17.28
CA ALA A 205 10.42 15.06 17.89
C ALA A 205 11.22 16.21 17.22
N ARG A 206 10.88 17.50 17.47
CA ARG A 206 11.88 18.55 17.81
C ARG A 206 11.40 19.98 18.12
N ARG A 207 12.22 20.56 19.02
CA ARG A 207 12.59 21.97 19.31
C ARG A 207 11.53 22.85 20.01
N ASP A 208 11.93 23.35 21.17
CA ASP A 208 11.44 24.58 21.84
C ASP A 208 10.72 24.43 23.20
N GLY A 209 10.95 23.33 23.93
CA GLY A 209 10.61 23.27 25.36
C GLY A 209 9.11 23.36 25.66
N GLN A 210 8.26 23.17 24.65
CA GLN A 210 6.84 22.91 24.82
C GLN A 210 6.63 21.41 25.03
N MET A 211 5.67 21.07 25.90
CA MET A 211 5.26 19.70 26.18
C MET A 211 4.77 19.08 24.88
N GLN A 212 5.49 18.06 24.42
CA GLN A 212 5.25 17.44 23.13
C GLN A 212 4.16 16.37 23.27
N LEU A 213 3.47 16.11 22.16
CA LEU A 213 2.36 15.15 22.11
C LEU A 213 2.81 13.75 22.55
N ASP A 214 4.06 13.38 22.29
CA ASP A 214 4.67 12.11 22.68
C ASP A 214 4.84 11.92 24.20
N GLU A 215 4.86 12.99 24.98
CA GLU A 215 4.90 12.95 26.44
C GLU A 215 3.51 12.67 27.08
N LEU A 216 2.44 12.68 26.28
CA LEU A 216 1.12 12.32 26.79
C LEU A 216 1.08 10.82 27.13
N ASN A 217 0.43 10.51 28.26
CA ASN A 217 0.06 9.14 28.56
C ASN A 217 -1.04 8.65 27.58
N GLU A 218 -1.28 7.35 27.57
CA GLU A 218 -2.19 6.71 26.61
C GLU A 218 -3.63 7.25 26.72
N ASP A 219 -4.11 7.52 27.94
CA ASP A 219 -5.43 8.10 28.17
C ASP A 219 -5.59 9.51 27.58
N CYS A 220 -4.57 10.37 27.76
CA CYS A 220 -4.53 11.70 27.18
C CYS A 220 -4.47 11.64 25.66
N TRP A 221 -3.71 10.69 25.10
CA TRP A 221 -3.66 10.45 23.65
C TRP A 221 -5.00 10.04 23.08
N LEU A 222 -5.69 9.08 23.72
CA LEU A 222 -7.05 8.69 23.32
C LEU A 222 -8.02 9.88 23.37
N HIS A 223 -7.83 10.82 24.29
CA HIS A 223 -8.63 12.02 24.36
C HIS A 223 -8.30 13.00 23.23
N VAL A 224 -7.02 13.24 22.94
CA VAL A 224 -6.55 14.12 21.86
C VAL A 224 -6.94 13.56 20.49
N ARG A 225 -6.88 12.25 20.30
CA ARG A 225 -7.21 11.59 19.04
C ARG A 225 -8.66 11.80 18.59
N LYS A 226 -9.56 12.13 19.52
CA LYS A 226 -10.93 12.57 19.19
C LYS A 226 -10.98 13.88 18.39
N TYR A 227 -9.89 14.63 18.40
CA TYR A 227 -9.77 15.95 17.80
C TYR A 227 -8.69 16.04 16.71
N ILE A 228 -7.90 14.98 16.49
CA ILE A 228 -6.80 14.95 15.51
C ILE A 228 -7.01 13.75 14.60
N MET A 229 -7.00 13.97 13.29
CA MET A 229 -7.02 12.94 12.24
C MET A 229 -5.59 12.62 11.78
N VAL A 230 -5.34 11.45 11.16
CA VAL A 230 -4.04 11.13 10.52
C VAL A 230 -3.68 12.21 9.49
N ALA A 231 -4.70 12.79 8.83
CA ALA A 231 -4.57 13.91 7.90
C ALA A 231 -3.91 15.16 8.48
N ASP A 232 -3.98 15.36 9.81
CA ASP A 232 -3.43 16.53 10.49
C ASP A 232 -1.94 16.37 10.84
N VAL A 233 -1.39 15.17 10.61
CA VAL A 233 -0.03 14.81 10.95
C VAL A 233 0.83 15.06 9.72
N GLN A 234 1.79 15.98 9.84
CA GLN A 234 2.77 16.19 8.78
C GLN A 234 3.76 15.04 8.78
N GLU A 235 3.91 14.38 7.63
CA GLU A 235 4.98 13.42 7.44
C GLU A 235 6.33 14.15 7.57
N PRO A 236 7.29 13.59 8.32
CA PRO A 236 8.62 14.15 8.38
C PRO A 236 9.18 14.12 6.96
N PHE A 237 9.54 15.29 6.44
CA PHE A 237 10.26 15.36 5.16
C PHE A 237 11.50 14.48 5.32
N LEU A 238 11.47 13.30 4.71
CA LEU A 238 12.65 12.47 4.56
C LEU A 238 13.60 13.30 3.71
N LEU A 239 14.53 13.98 4.37
CA LEU A 239 15.65 14.62 3.73
C LEU A 239 16.43 13.46 3.10
N HIS A 240 16.19 13.20 1.81
CA HIS A 240 17.01 12.32 0.99
C HIS A 240 18.45 12.83 1.14
N HIS A 241 19.23 12.06 1.88
CA HIS A 241 20.56 12.42 2.34
C HIS A 241 21.63 11.90 1.40
#